data_AF-A0A951MNR4-F1
#
_entry.id   AF-A0A951MNR4-F1
#
_cell.length_a   1.000
_cell.length_b   1.000
_cell.length_c   1.000
_cell.angle_alpha   90.00
_cell.angle_beta   90.00
_cell.angle_gamma   90.00
#
_symmetry.space_group_name_H-M   'P 1'
#
loop_
_entity.id
_entity.type
_entity.pdbx_description
1 polymer ?
#
loop_
_entity_poly.entity_id
_entity_poly.type
_entity_poly.pdbx_seq_one_letter_code
_entity_poly.pdbx_strand_id
1 'polypeptide(L)' 'MKPYRIEVRITPREGLLDPEGKAVEHALHSLAFDGVSGVHVGRLVRLRLDAENEEEARARAEA' A
#
# COMPACT_ATOMS: atom_id res chain seq x y z
N MET A 1 -11.93 25.09 -5.83
CA MET A 1 -11.31 23.78 -5.52
C MET A 1 -12.30 22.91 -4.77
N LYS A 2 -12.31 21.61 -5.04
CA LYS A 2 -13.15 20.59 -4.41
C LYS A 2 -12.24 19.57 -3.71
N PRO A 3 -12.65 19.00 -2.57
CA PRO A 3 -11.87 17.98 -1.89
C PRO A 3 -12.04 16.62 -2.58
N TYR A 4 -10.92 16.01 -2.97
CA TYR A 4 -10.84 14.66 -3.51
C TYR A 4 -10.26 13.71 -2.47
N ARG A 5 -10.80 12.49 -2.39
CA ARG A 5 -10.25 11.43 -1.56
C ARG A 5 -9.29 10.59 -2.39
N ILE A 6 -8.08 10.43 -1.89
CA ILE A 6 -7.00 9.72 -2.58
C ILE A 6 -6.53 8.56 -1.71
N GLU A 7 -6.34 7.40 -2.34
CA GLU A 7 -5.76 6.21 -1.73
C GLU A 7 -4.40 5.94 -2.37
N VAL A 8 -3.34 6.00 -1.56
CA VAL A 8 -1.96 5.74 -1.97
C VAL A 8 -1.54 4.39 -1.40
N ARG A 9 -1.11 3.48 -2.28
CA ARG A 9 -0.59 2.16 -1.93
C ARG A 9 0.93 2.20 -2.01
N ILE A 10 1.57 2.07 -0.86
CA ILE A 10 3.03 2.04 -0.75
C ILE A 10 3.41 0.57 -0.59
N THR A 11 4.14 0.03 -1.56
CA THR A 11 4.66 -1.33 -1.52
C THR A 11 6.18 -1.30 -1.52
N PRO A 12 6.86 -2.20 -0.78
CA PRO A 12 8.31 -2.33 -0.87
C PRO A 12 8.72 -2.72 -2.30
N ARG A 13 9.91 -2.28 -2.74
CA ARG A 13 10.44 -2.70 -4.04
C ARG A 13 10.86 -4.16 -4.00
N GLU A 14 10.70 -4.85 -5.11
CA GLU A 14 11.15 -6.23 -5.28
C GLU A 14 12.67 -6.34 -5.02
N GLY A 15 13.06 -7.42 -4.34
CA GLY A 15 14.46 -7.70 -4.01
C GLY A 15 14.99 -7.03 -2.74
N LEU A 16 14.22 -6.17 -2.08
CA LEU A 16 14.56 -5.68 -0.73
C LEU A 16 14.19 -6.71 0.34
N LEU A 17 15.01 -6.77 1.39
CA LEU A 17 14.68 -7.52 2.60
C LEU A 17 13.45 -6.89 3.26
N ASP A 18 12.39 -7.69 3.41
CA ASP A 18 11.16 -7.33 4.11
C ASP A 18 10.99 -8.21 5.36
N PRO A 19 11.57 -7.82 6.52
CA PRO A 19 11.43 -8.56 7.77
C PRO A 19 9.98 -8.62 8.27
N GLU A 20 9.18 -7.58 7.99
CA GLU A 20 7.78 -7.50 8.40
C GLU A 20 6.94 -8.52 7.61
N GLY A 21 7.14 -8.60 6.29
CA GLY A 21 6.56 -9.62 5.42
C GLY A 21 6.80 -11.04 5.93
N LYS A 22 8.05 -11.36 6.27
CA LYS A 22 8.40 -12.67 6.83
C LYS A 22 7.74 -12.96 8.18
N ALA A 23 7.65 -11.97 9.06
CA ALA A 23 6.99 -12.14 10.35
C ALA A 23 5.50 -12.45 10.18
N VAL A 24 4.83 -11.76 9.25
CA VAL A 24 3.43 -12.03 8.90
C VAL A 24 3.28 -13.40 8.25
N GLU A 25 4.17 -13.80 7.35
CA GLU A 25 4.18 -15.14 6.74
C GLU A 25 4.24 -16.24 7.79
N HIS A 26 5.16 -16.15 8.75
CA HIS A 26 5.25 -17.09 9.86
C HIS A 26 3.99 -17.13 10.74
N ALA A 27 3.37 -15.96 10.98
CA ALA A 27 2.11 -15.89 11.73
C ALA A 27 0.97 -16.57 10.96
N LEU A 28 0.91 -16.43 9.64
CA LEU A 28 -0.09 -17.09 8.80
C LEU A 28 0.10 -18.62 8.78
N HIS A 29 1.35 -19.11 8.69
CA HIS A 29 1.62 -20.54 8.83
C HIS A 29 1.18 -21.08 10.20
N SER A 30 1.39 -20.32 11.27
CA SER A 30 0.92 -20.69 12.61
C SER A 30 -0.62 -20.77 12.72
N LEU A 31 -1.34 -20.10 11.82
CA LEU A 31 -2.80 -20.14 11.70
C LEU A 31 -3.29 -21.19 10.66
N ALA A 32 -2.43 -22.14 10.27
CA ALA A 32 -2.71 -23.23 9.32
C ALA A 32 -2.94 -22.78 7.86
N PHE A 33 -2.35 -21.66 7.46
CA PHE A 33 -2.30 -21.24 6.05
C PHE A 33 -1.06 -21.81 5.33
N ASP A 34 -1.00 -23.13 5.15
CA ASP A 34 0.21 -23.87 4.71
C ASP A 34 0.65 -23.63 3.24
N GLY A 35 -0.07 -22.81 2.48
CA GLY A 35 0.23 -22.50 1.07
C GLY A 35 0.68 -21.06 0.81
N VAL A 36 0.83 -20.24 1.85
CA VAL A 36 1.19 -18.82 1.72
C VAL A 36 2.71 -18.67 1.64
N SER A 37 3.19 -17.92 0.66
CA SER A 37 4.61 -17.56 0.53
C SER A 37 4.75 -16.20 -0.16
N GLY A 38 5.89 -15.54 0.05
CA GLY A 38 6.17 -14.25 -0.58
C GLY A 38 5.30 -13.13 -0.03
N VAL A 39 5.04 -13.14 1.28
CA VAL A 39 4.24 -12.10 1.92
C VAL A 39 5.03 -10.80 1.97
N HIS A 40 4.40 -9.74 1.48
CA HIS A 40 4.92 -8.37 1.55
C HIS A 40 4.00 -7.49 2.35
N VAL A 41 4.58 -6.68 3.24
CA VAL A 41 3.81 -5.70 4.02
C VAL A 41 4.01 -4.32 3.41
N GLY A 42 2.91 -3.75 2.94
CA GLY A 42 2.84 -2.38 2.44
C GLY A 42 2.07 -1.46 3.38
N ARG A 43 1.94 -0.18 2.99
CA ARG A 43 1.15 0.82 3.70
C ARG A 43 0.05 1.36 2.79
N LEU A 44 -1.15 1.48 3.34
CA LEU A 44 -2.27 2.17 2.70
C LEU A 44 -2.44 3.55 3.33
N VAL A 45 -2.29 4.60 2.54
CA VAL A 45 -2.46 5.98 3.01
C VAL A 45 -3.70 6.57 2.35
N ARG A 46 -4.64 7.05 3.18
CA ARG A 46 -5.84 7.75 2.71
C ARG A 46 -5.72 9.22 3.06
N LEU A 47 -5.79 10.08 2.05
CA LEU A 47 -5.65 11.52 2.22
C LEU A 47 -6.73 12.28 1.47
N ARG A 48 -6.88 13.55 1.81
CA ARG A 48 -7.74 14.50 1.09
C ARG A 48 -6.86 15.53 0.41
N LEU A 49 -7.16 15.80 -0.86
CA LEU A 49 -6.44 16.78 -1.68
C LEU A 49 -7.45 17.70 -2.35
N ASP A 50 -7.28 19.00 -2.19
CA ASP A 50 -8.08 19.99 -2.89
C ASP A 50 -7.53 20.20 -4.31
N ALA A 51 -8.41 20.13 -5.31
CA ALA A 51 -8.08 20.39 -6.71
C ALA A 51 -9.26 21.05 -7.44
N GLU A 52 -9.03 21.65 -8.60
CA GLU A 52 -10.09 22.25 -9.42
C GLU A 52 -10.93 21.20 -10.13
N ASN A 53 -10.31 20.08 -10.53
CA ASN A 53 -10.94 18.95 -11.19
C ASN A 53 -10.22 17.63 -10.85
N GLU A 54 -10.79 16.51 -11.29
CA GLU A 54 -10.28 15.16 -11.00
C GLU A 54 -8.93 14.88 -11.67
N GLU A 55 -8.70 15.41 -12.87
CA GLU A 55 -7.46 15.23 -13.62
C GLU A 55 -6.28 15.91 -12.93
N GLU A 56 -6.47 17.14 -12.44
CA GLU A 56 -5.50 17.85 -11.63
C GLU A 56 -5.25 17.15 -10.28
N ALA A 57 -6.30 16.63 -9.64
CA ALA A 57 -6.17 15.88 -8.38
C ALA A 57 -5.28 14.65 -8.57
N ARG A 58 -5.46 13.94 -9.68
CA ARG A 58 -4.66 12.77 -10.05
C ARG A 58 -3.22 13.14 -10.37
N ALA A 59 -3.00 14.15 -11.21
CA ALA A 59 -1.65 14.60 -11.57
C ALA A 59 -0.82 15.02 -10.35
N ARG A 60 -1.46 15.67 -9.36
CA ARG A 60 -0.80 16.04 -8.09
C ARG A 60 -0.51 14.87 -7.16
N ALA A 61 -1.23 13.76 -7.31
CA ALA A 61 -1.05 12.57 -6.49
C ALA A 61 0.00 11.60 -7.04
N GLU A 62 0.28 11.70 -8.34
CA GLU A 62 1.26 10.88 -9.06
C GLU A 62 2.66 11.52 -9.15
N ALA A 63 2.79 12.81 -8.79
CA ALA A 63 4.04 13.57 -8.77
C ALA A 63 4.92 13.27 -7.55
#